data_AF-A0A952C548-F1
#
_entry.id   AF-A0A952C548-F1
#
_cell.length_a   1.000
_cell.length_b   1.000
_cell.length_c   1.000
_cell.angle_alpha   90.00
_cell.angle_beta   90.00
_cell.angle_gamma   90.00
#
_symmetry.space_group_name_H-M   'P 1'
#
loop_
_entity.id
_entity.type
_entity.pdbx_description
1 polymer ?
#
loop_
_entity_poly.entity_id
_entity_poly.type
_entity_poly.pdbx_seq_one_letter_code
_entity_poly.pdbx_strand_id
1 'polypeptide(L)'
;MSTPAERAALIEKIRRLPGQVEALIADLTPEQLAGHFLPNEWSVAQNVHHLADSHMNSYIRCKLIATEEEPVLKPYDQDRWAVMPDATGVALAPSLELLRALHTRWVHFWESLEPAEWERSGMHPESGILTLAMILHIYADHGEAHIDQMTRTLKAQYAQLPANRQELMAWIDREWTSLQQLVSRLGTQRLAMADANGWTAKDHLAHIATWERSMVRRILSGVPYFAALEIEDADEDRLTIDEANAILFQRHQTEAATAVVASLEAAHQETMDMLSSLPWERLEAPLAAHLVYREEKEPRPGLWLVAANTYDHYLEHNLWLRTQLL
;
A
#
# COMPACT_ATOMS: atom_id res chain seq x y z
N MET A 1 7.24 -4.82 30.07
CA MET A 1 6.21 -5.80 29.66
C MET A 1 5.09 -5.05 28.97
N SER A 2 4.63 -5.52 27.82
CA SER A 2 3.47 -4.93 27.14
C SER A 2 2.19 -5.10 27.97
N THR A 3 1.32 -4.10 27.94
CA THR A 3 0.01 -4.14 28.60
C THR A 3 -0.94 -5.11 27.87
N PRO A 4 -2.03 -5.59 28.51
CA PRO A 4 -3.03 -6.41 27.83
C PRO A 4 -3.65 -5.74 26.60
N ALA A 5 -3.85 -4.41 26.64
CA ALA A 5 -4.38 -3.64 25.52
C ALA A 5 -3.38 -3.59 24.34
N GLU A 6 -2.09 -3.38 24.63
CA GLU A 6 -1.04 -3.44 23.60
C GLU A 6 -0.95 -4.83 22.98
N ARG A 7 -1.02 -5.89 23.79
CA ARG A 7 -1.02 -7.28 23.29
C ARG A 7 -2.22 -7.55 22.40
N ALA A 8 -3.41 -7.11 22.78
CA ALA A 8 -4.62 -7.25 21.96
C ALA A 8 -4.47 -6.55 20.60
N ALA A 9 -3.91 -5.34 20.56
CA ALA A 9 -3.65 -4.62 19.32
C ALA A 9 -2.62 -5.35 18.42
N LEU A 10 -1.56 -5.92 19.00
CA LEU A 10 -0.57 -6.70 18.26
C LEU A 10 -1.15 -8.02 17.74
N ILE A 11 -1.99 -8.70 18.53
CA ILE A 11 -2.71 -9.91 18.09
C ILE A 11 -3.63 -9.59 16.91
N GLU A 12 -4.28 -8.43 16.93
CA GLU A 12 -5.13 -8.01 15.81
C GLU A 12 -4.32 -7.78 14.53
N LYS A 13 -3.11 -7.22 14.61
CA LYS A 13 -2.18 -7.14 13.46
C LYS A 13 -1.86 -8.54 12.90
N ILE A 14 -1.57 -9.51 13.77
CA ILE A 14 -1.37 -10.90 13.34
C ILE A 14 -2.65 -11.45 12.69
N ARG A 15 -3.82 -11.20 13.27
CA ARG A 15 -5.11 -11.71 12.76
C ARG A 15 -5.40 -11.22 11.35
N ARG A 16 -5.20 -9.93 11.07
CA ARG A 16 -5.54 -9.30 9.79
C ARG A 16 -4.54 -9.56 8.67
N LEU A 17 -3.27 -9.84 9.00
CA LEU A 17 -2.19 -9.92 8.01
C LEU A 17 -2.49 -10.81 6.80
N PRO A 18 -3.01 -12.05 6.92
CA PRO A 18 -3.28 -12.88 5.74
C PRO A 18 -4.29 -12.22 4.78
N GLY A 19 -5.34 -11.59 5.32
CA GLY A 19 -6.33 -10.86 4.52
C GLY A 19 -5.73 -9.66 3.81
N GLN A 20 -4.85 -8.91 4.49
CA GLN A 20 -4.14 -7.77 3.90
C GLN A 20 -3.21 -8.22 2.76
N VAL A 21 -2.47 -9.32 2.94
CA VAL A 21 -1.61 -9.89 1.89
C VAL A 21 -2.45 -10.32 0.68
N GLU A 22 -3.54 -11.05 0.91
CA GLU A 22 -4.46 -11.49 -0.15
C GLU A 22 -5.05 -10.30 -0.93
N ALA A 23 -5.49 -9.26 -0.22
CA ALA A 23 -6.04 -8.06 -0.81
C ALA A 23 -5.01 -7.29 -1.67
N LEU A 24 -3.78 -7.19 -1.16
CA LEU A 24 -2.66 -6.52 -1.83
C LEU A 24 -2.33 -7.17 -3.19
N ILE A 25 -2.36 -8.51 -3.26
CA ILE A 25 -1.93 -9.25 -4.45
C ILE A 25 -3.07 -9.65 -5.41
N ALA A 26 -4.34 -9.45 -5.03
CA ALA A 26 -5.49 -10.05 -5.71
C ALA A 26 -5.57 -9.82 -7.23
N ASP A 27 -5.10 -8.66 -7.71
CA ASP A 27 -5.20 -8.26 -9.12
C ASP A 27 -3.83 -7.99 -9.76
N LEU A 28 -2.76 -8.50 -9.14
CA LEU A 28 -1.41 -8.36 -9.68
C LEU A 28 -1.17 -9.35 -10.82
N THR A 29 -0.50 -8.86 -11.86
CA THR A 29 -0.04 -9.68 -12.99
C THR A 29 1.13 -10.59 -12.58
N PRO A 30 1.38 -11.71 -13.27
CA PRO A 30 2.57 -12.53 -13.04
C PRO A 30 3.88 -11.75 -13.08
N GLU A 31 3.96 -10.74 -13.96
CA GLU A 31 5.12 -9.84 -14.08
C GLU A 31 5.30 -8.96 -12.85
N GLN A 32 4.21 -8.45 -12.26
CA GLN A 32 4.27 -7.70 -11.00
C GLN A 32 4.61 -8.59 -9.81
N LEU A 33 4.14 -9.84 -9.81
CA LEU A 33 4.45 -10.81 -8.75
C LEU A 33 5.92 -11.25 -8.76
N ALA A 34 6.46 -11.55 -9.94
CA ALA A 34 7.84 -12.03 -10.10
C ALA A 34 8.87 -10.91 -10.26
N GLY A 35 8.43 -9.66 -10.48
CA GLY A 35 9.31 -8.54 -10.79
C GLY A 35 10.26 -8.17 -9.65
N HIS A 36 11.55 -8.07 -9.98
CA HIS A 36 12.58 -7.51 -9.10
C HIS A 36 12.80 -6.02 -9.44
N PHE A 37 11.88 -5.17 -9.00
CA PHE A 37 11.90 -3.74 -9.32
C PHE A 37 12.87 -2.93 -8.43
N LEU A 38 13.23 -3.46 -7.25
CA LEU A 38 14.20 -2.87 -6.35
C LEU A 38 15.50 -3.69 -6.36
N PRO A 39 16.68 -3.05 -6.48
CA PRO A 39 17.96 -3.75 -6.46
C PRO A 39 18.20 -4.51 -5.14
N ASN A 40 18.58 -5.78 -5.24
CA ASN A 40 18.85 -6.67 -4.10
C ASN A 40 17.66 -6.93 -3.17
N GLU A 41 16.45 -6.65 -3.62
CA GLU A 41 15.22 -6.90 -2.87
C GLU A 41 14.45 -8.09 -3.46
N TRP A 42 13.63 -8.72 -2.62
CA TRP A 42 12.75 -9.80 -3.04
C TRP A 42 11.59 -9.31 -3.89
N SER A 43 11.12 -10.17 -4.80
CA SER A 43 9.87 -9.94 -5.52
C SER A 43 8.66 -10.02 -4.57
N VAL A 44 7.50 -9.58 -5.03
CA VAL A 44 6.25 -9.70 -4.26
C VAL A 44 5.95 -11.17 -3.95
N ALA A 45 6.14 -12.07 -4.92
CA ALA A 45 5.94 -13.50 -4.72
C ALA A 45 6.85 -14.08 -3.63
N GLN A 46 8.13 -13.75 -3.66
CA GLN A 46 9.10 -14.20 -2.65
C GLN A 46 8.72 -13.71 -1.24
N ASN A 47 8.24 -12.47 -1.12
CA ASN A 47 7.74 -11.95 0.16
C ASN A 47 6.55 -12.76 0.70
N VAL A 48 5.60 -13.13 -0.17
CA VAL A 48 4.44 -13.96 0.22
C VAL A 48 4.87 -15.35 0.68
N HIS A 49 5.80 -15.99 -0.04
CA HIS A 49 6.35 -17.29 0.34
C HIS A 49 7.12 -17.20 1.68
N HIS A 50 7.97 -16.19 1.83
CA HIS A 50 8.73 -15.94 3.06
C HIS A 50 7.83 -15.70 4.27
N LEU A 51 6.72 -14.96 4.12
CA LEU A 51 5.77 -14.76 5.21
C LEU A 51 5.24 -16.10 5.74
N ALA A 52 4.89 -17.04 4.84
CA ALA A 52 4.47 -18.38 5.23
C ALA A 52 5.56 -19.14 5.99
N ASP A 53 6.79 -19.13 5.48
CA ASP A 53 7.94 -19.84 6.06
C ASP A 53 8.35 -19.28 7.43
N SER A 54 8.51 -17.95 7.50
CA SER A 54 8.92 -17.22 8.69
C SER A 54 7.90 -17.40 9.81
N HIS A 55 6.61 -17.28 9.49
CA HIS A 55 5.55 -17.35 10.50
C HIS A 55 5.36 -18.78 11.00
N MET A 56 5.55 -19.80 10.14
CA MET A 56 5.53 -21.21 10.57
C MET A 56 6.69 -21.50 11.54
N ASN A 57 7.90 -21.02 11.25
CA ASN A 57 9.04 -21.12 12.16
C ASN A 57 8.74 -20.44 13.50
N SER A 58 8.15 -19.25 13.48
CA SER A 58 7.76 -18.53 14.70
C SER A 58 6.73 -19.27 15.54
N TYR A 59 5.68 -19.78 14.90
CA TYR A 59 4.64 -20.56 15.57
C TYR A 59 5.21 -21.78 16.31
N ILE A 60 6.16 -22.49 15.67
CA ILE A 60 6.86 -23.62 16.28
C ILE A 60 7.69 -23.13 17.49
N ARG A 61 8.46 -22.04 17.34
CA ARG A 61 9.24 -21.45 18.44
C ARG A 61 8.35 -21.05 19.62
N CYS A 62 7.18 -20.46 19.37
CA CYS A 62 6.21 -20.14 20.41
C CYS A 62 5.78 -21.39 21.19
N LYS A 63 5.52 -22.51 20.50
CA LYS A 63 5.14 -23.78 21.15
C LYS A 63 6.27 -24.36 21.98
N LEU A 64 7.51 -24.32 21.49
CA LEU A 64 8.68 -24.75 22.27
C LEU A 64 8.82 -23.91 23.54
N ILE A 65 8.79 -22.59 23.43
CA ILE A 65 8.89 -21.69 24.61
C ILE A 65 7.75 -21.94 25.61
N ALA A 66 6.53 -22.18 25.13
CA ALA A 66 5.38 -22.44 26.00
C ALA A 66 5.45 -23.79 26.74
N THR A 67 6.23 -24.75 26.26
CA THR A 67 6.21 -26.14 26.76
C THR A 67 7.53 -26.64 27.32
N GLU A 68 8.64 -25.94 27.07
CA GLU A 68 9.98 -26.29 27.51
C GLU A 68 10.58 -25.19 28.39
N GLU A 69 11.51 -25.57 29.27
CA GLU A 69 12.28 -24.62 30.09
C GLU A 69 13.48 -24.11 29.29
N GLU A 70 13.46 -22.82 28.93
CA GLU A 70 14.53 -22.10 28.22
C GLU A 70 15.08 -22.82 26.96
N PRO A 71 14.23 -23.23 25.99
CA PRO A 71 14.68 -23.96 24.81
C PRO A 71 15.62 -23.15 23.93
N VAL A 72 16.58 -23.82 23.29
CA VAL A 72 17.40 -23.23 22.23
C VAL A 72 16.63 -23.25 20.91
N LEU A 73 16.36 -22.07 20.36
CA LEU A 73 15.56 -21.90 19.15
C LEU A 73 16.40 -22.11 17.89
N LYS A 74 15.84 -22.80 16.89
CA LYS A 74 16.53 -23.09 15.63
C LYS A 74 16.52 -21.88 14.68
N PRO A 75 17.69 -21.33 14.26
CA PRO A 75 17.75 -20.33 13.19
C PRO A 75 17.58 -20.99 11.81
N TYR A 76 17.28 -20.16 10.81
CA TYR A 76 17.22 -20.54 9.40
C TYR A 76 17.76 -19.39 8.53
N ASP A 77 18.24 -19.73 7.33
CA ASP A 77 18.77 -18.77 6.37
C ASP A 77 17.66 -18.38 5.39
N GLN A 78 17.00 -17.26 5.66
CA GLN A 78 15.84 -16.78 4.89
C GLN A 78 16.17 -16.49 3.43
N ASP A 79 17.36 -15.95 3.15
CA ASP A 79 17.77 -15.59 1.79
C ASP A 79 17.97 -16.84 0.94
N ARG A 80 18.51 -17.91 1.54
CA ARG A 80 18.62 -19.20 0.87
C ARG A 80 17.28 -19.88 0.62
N TRP A 81 16.29 -19.67 1.49
CA TRP A 81 14.94 -20.21 1.31
C TRP A 81 14.21 -19.46 0.20
N ALA A 82 14.29 -18.12 0.18
CA ALA A 82 13.64 -17.27 -0.81
C ALA A 82 14.07 -17.53 -2.27
N VAL A 83 15.25 -18.15 -2.48
CA VAL A 83 15.75 -18.53 -3.82
C VAL A 83 15.55 -20.01 -4.16
N MET A 84 14.85 -20.78 -3.31
CA MET A 84 14.52 -22.17 -3.63
C MET A 84 13.48 -22.24 -4.76
N PRO A 85 13.46 -23.33 -5.56
CA PRO A 85 12.56 -23.45 -6.69
C PRO A 85 11.06 -23.25 -6.35
N ASP A 86 10.64 -23.66 -5.16
CA ASP A 86 9.28 -23.51 -4.66
C ASP A 86 8.94 -22.09 -4.16
N ALA A 87 9.95 -21.27 -3.83
CA ALA A 87 9.79 -19.91 -3.32
C ALA A 87 10.00 -18.82 -4.40
N THR A 88 10.38 -19.21 -5.63
CA THR A 88 10.56 -18.29 -6.77
C THR A 88 9.36 -18.25 -7.74
N GLY A 89 8.36 -19.10 -7.53
CA GLY A 89 7.18 -19.19 -8.40
C GLY A 89 6.15 -18.09 -8.12
N VAL A 90 5.20 -17.90 -9.04
CA VAL A 90 4.06 -16.99 -8.86
C VAL A 90 2.79 -17.72 -8.40
N ALA A 91 2.89 -19.01 -8.07
CA ALA A 91 1.79 -19.81 -7.56
C ALA A 91 1.64 -19.58 -6.05
N LEU A 92 0.92 -18.51 -5.68
CA LEU A 92 0.85 -18.05 -4.29
C LEU A 92 -0.21 -18.75 -3.43
N ALA A 93 -1.20 -19.42 -4.06
CA ALA A 93 -2.33 -20.02 -3.35
C ALA A 93 -1.92 -20.93 -2.18
N PRO A 94 -0.93 -21.85 -2.31
CA PRO A 94 -0.52 -22.70 -1.19
C PRO A 94 0.05 -21.90 0.00
N SER A 95 0.85 -20.86 -0.25
CA SER A 95 1.41 -20.02 0.81
C SER A 95 0.33 -19.20 1.52
N LEU A 96 -0.66 -18.68 0.78
CA LEU A 96 -1.79 -17.96 1.37
C LEU A 96 -2.67 -18.87 2.22
N GLU A 97 -2.97 -20.08 1.73
CA GLU A 97 -3.73 -21.07 2.50
C GLU A 97 -3.02 -21.47 3.78
N LEU A 98 -1.70 -21.71 3.71
CA LEU A 98 -0.86 -22.00 4.86
C LEU A 98 -0.89 -20.82 5.84
N LEU A 99 -0.64 -19.60 5.37
CA LEU A 99 -0.59 -18.40 6.20
C LEU A 99 -1.93 -18.17 6.92
N ARG A 100 -3.06 -18.31 6.21
CA ARG A 100 -4.42 -18.15 6.77
C ARG A 100 -4.72 -19.18 7.87
N ALA A 101 -4.45 -20.46 7.59
CA ALA A 101 -4.69 -21.54 8.55
C ALA A 101 -3.77 -21.42 9.78
N LEU A 102 -2.50 -21.08 9.54
CA LEU A 102 -1.51 -20.85 10.58
C LEU A 102 -1.91 -19.71 11.49
N HIS A 103 -2.27 -18.55 10.93
CA HIS A 103 -2.65 -17.37 11.72
C HIS A 103 -3.92 -17.61 12.53
N THR A 104 -4.89 -18.35 11.99
CA THR A 104 -6.08 -18.75 12.77
C THR A 104 -5.68 -19.50 14.04
N ARG A 105 -4.75 -20.46 13.94
CA ARG A 105 -4.24 -21.19 15.11
C ARG A 105 -3.33 -20.37 16.01
N TRP A 106 -2.55 -19.47 15.43
CA TRP A 106 -1.57 -18.68 16.15
C TRP A 106 -2.23 -17.60 16.99
N VAL A 107 -3.26 -16.96 16.46
CA VAL A 107 -4.07 -16.01 17.21
C VAL A 107 -4.76 -16.69 18.38
N HIS A 108 -5.37 -17.87 18.17
CA HIS A 108 -5.96 -18.63 19.27
C HIS A 108 -4.91 -18.99 20.35
N PHE A 109 -3.67 -19.30 19.94
CA PHE A 109 -2.57 -19.50 20.89
C PHE A 109 -2.31 -18.25 21.72
N TRP A 110 -2.16 -17.07 21.09
CA TRP A 110 -1.91 -15.82 21.81
C TRP A 110 -3.04 -15.44 22.77
N GLU A 111 -4.29 -15.62 22.36
CA GLU A 111 -5.48 -15.32 23.17
C GLU A 111 -5.66 -16.30 24.34
N SER A 112 -5.02 -17.47 24.29
CA SER A 112 -5.09 -18.50 25.34
C SER A 112 -4.02 -18.35 26.43
N LEU A 113 -3.03 -17.46 26.26
CA LEU A 113 -1.93 -17.33 27.21
C LEU A 113 -2.35 -16.62 28.50
N GLU A 114 -2.07 -17.26 29.62
CA GLU A 114 -2.21 -16.67 30.95
C GLU A 114 -1.14 -15.60 31.21
N PRO A 115 -1.39 -14.60 32.09
CA PRO A 115 -0.48 -13.47 32.29
C PRO A 115 0.99 -13.83 32.55
N ALA A 116 1.25 -14.92 33.29
CA ALA A 116 2.60 -15.39 33.60
C ALA A 116 3.31 -16.06 32.42
N GLU A 117 2.57 -16.63 31.47
CA GLU A 117 3.15 -17.36 30.34
C GLU A 117 3.83 -16.41 29.34
N TRP A 118 3.40 -15.15 29.28
CA TRP A 118 3.99 -14.13 28.41
C TRP A 118 5.48 -13.87 28.65
N GLU A 119 5.97 -14.14 29.86
CA GLU A 119 7.38 -13.99 30.25
C GLU A 119 8.20 -15.27 30.06
N ARG A 120 7.57 -16.39 29.64
CA ARG A 120 8.32 -17.58 29.22
C ARG A 120 9.23 -17.21 28.06
N SER A 121 10.44 -17.77 28.07
CA SER A 121 11.49 -17.39 27.13
C SER A 121 12.26 -18.59 26.58
N GLY A 122 12.94 -18.37 25.45
CA GLY A 122 13.90 -19.29 24.87
C GLY A 122 15.12 -18.53 24.36
N MET A 123 16.22 -19.24 24.12
CA MET A 123 17.48 -18.66 23.64
C MET A 123 17.57 -18.79 22.11
N HIS A 124 17.55 -17.68 21.39
CA HIS A 124 17.87 -17.63 19.97
C HIS A 124 19.39 -17.41 19.79
N PRO A 125 20.11 -18.28 19.06
CA PRO A 125 21.57 -18.17 18.90
C PRO A 125 22.06 -16.82 18.35
N GLU A 126 21.25 -16.13 17.56
CA GLU A 126 21.61 -14.86 16.92
C GLU A 126 20.98 -13.64 17.60
N SER A 127 19.84 -13.81 18.28
CA SER A 127 19.03 -12.69 18.83
C SER A 127 19.02 -12.66 20.36
N GLY A 128 19.65 -13.64 21.01
CA GLY A 128 19.65 -13.80 22.46
C GLY A 128 18.32 -14.30 22.99
N ILE A 129 18.00 -13.94 24.24
CA ILE A 129 16.78 -14.37 24.92
C ILE A 129 15.57 -13.68 24.28
N LEU A 130 14.57 -14.48 23.90
CA LEU A 130 13.30 -14.02 23.37
C LEU A 130 12.16 -14.52 24.26
N THR A 131 11.33 -13.60 24.76
CA THR A 131 10.08 -13.97 25.45
C THR A 131 8.92 -14.08 24.48
N LEU A 132 7.84 -14.74 24.88
CA LEU A 132 6.60 -14.79 24.10
C LEU A 132 6.05 -13.38 23.80
N ALA A 133 6.11 -12.46 24.76
CA ALA A 133 5.73 -11.06 24.56
C ALA A 133 6.60 -10.36 23.50
N MET A 134 7.92 -10.61 23.47
CA MET A 134 8.81 -10.05 22.45
C MET A 134 8.51 -10.63 21.07
N ILE A 135 8.28 -11.94 20.97
CA ILE A 135 7.97 -12.60 19.69
C ILE A 135 6.67 -12.04 19.08
N LEU A 136 5.62 -11.84 19.89
CA LEU A 136 4.38 -11.22 19.41
C LEU A 136 4.65 -9.85 18.78
N HIS A 137 5.45 -9.01 19.43
CA HIS A 137 5.80 -7.68 18.92
C HIS A 137 6.60 -7.78 17.61
N ILE A 138 7.66 -8.58 17.61
CA ILE A 138 8.53 -8.80 16.44
C ILE A 138 7.71 -9.24 15.23
N TYR A 139 6.79 -10.20 15.40
CA TYR A 139 6.05 -10.75 14.26
C TYR A 139 4.85 -9.91 13.83
N ALA A 140 4.30 -9.09 14.72
CA ALA A 140 3.33 -8.07 14.34
C ALA A 140 4.01 -7.01 13.45
N ASP A 141 5.21 -6.56 13.81
CA ASP A 141 5.97 -5.59 13.01
C ASP A 141 6.55 -6.21 11.73
N HIS A 142 6.99 -7.47 11.78
CA HIS A 142 7.46 -8.22 10.60
C HIS A 142 6.39 -8.31 9.50
N GLY A 143 5.13 -8.59 9.88
CA GLY A 143 4.03 -8.63 8.93
C GLY A 143 3.81 -7.30 8.22
N GLU A 144 3.73 -6.20 8.97
CA GLU A 144 3.58 -4.86 8.41
C GLU A 144 4.79 -4.46 7.55
N ALA A 145 6.01 -4.79 7.98
CA ALA A 145 7.23 -4.50 7.22
C ALA A 145 7.24 -5.18 5.84
N HIS A 146 6.71 -6.40 5.71
CA HIS A 146 6.59 -7.08 4.42
C HIS A 146 5.45 -6.53 3.56
N ILE A 147 4.34 -6.05 4.15
CA ILE A 147 3.33 -5.28 3.41
C ILE A 147 3.95 -4.01 2.81
N ASP A 148 4.76 -3.28 3.60
CA ASP A 148 5.47 -2.09 3.15
C ASP A 148 6.52 -2.42 2.07
N GLN A 149 7.25 -3.53 2.22
CA GLN A 149 8.23 -3.97 1.23
C GLN A 149 7.56 -4.34 -0.11
N MET A 150 6.46 -5.09 -0.08
CA MET A 150 5.70 -5.40 -1.29
C MET A 150 5.13 -4.14 -1.94
N THR A 151 4.61 -3.21 -1.16
CA THR A 151 4.10 -1.91 -1.63
C THR A 151 5.19 -1.09 -2.31
N ARG A 152 6.37 -0.95 -1.68
CA ARG A 152 7.52 -0.24 -2.27
C ARG A 152 8.03 -0.92 -3.54
N THR A 153 8.05 -2.26 -3.56
CA THR A 153 8.45 -3.04 -4.74
C THR A 153 7.51 -2.78 -5.91
N LEU A 154 6.20 -2.77 -5.66
CA LEU A 154 5.21 -2.46 -6.70
C LEU A 154 5.34 -1.03 -7.20
N LYS A 155 5.54 -0.04 -6.33
CA LYS A 155 5.76 1.35 -6.77
C LYS A 155 7.02 1.50 -7.62
N ALA A 156 8.08 0.76 -7.28
CA ALA A 156 9.34 0.80 -8.01
C ALA A 156 9.25 0.31 -9.46
N GLN A 157 8.16 -0.39 -9.86
CA GLN A 157 7.92 -0.74 -11.26
C GLN A 157 7.84 0.51 -12.17
N TYR A 158 7.54 1.66 -11.59
CA TYR A 158 7.42 2.96 -12.26
C TYR A 158 8.57 3.93 -11.94
N ALA A 159 9.73 3.41 -11.53
CA ALA A 159 10.89 4.25 -11.19
C ALA A 159 11.41 5.09 -12.37
N GLN A 160 11.10 4.69 -13.61
CA GLN A 160 11.39 5.45 -14.82
C GLN A 160 10.10 5.99 -15.42
N LEU A 161 10.15 7.20 -15.98
CA LEU A 161 9.02 7.76 -16.73
C LEU A 161 8.79 6.95 -18.02
N PRO A 162 7.55 6.87 -18.52
CA PRO A 162 7.24 6.13 -19.73
C PRO A 162 7.96 6.74 -20.94
N ALA A 163 8.46 5.87 -21.81
CA ALA A 163 9.28 6.25 -22.96
C ALA A 163 8.46 6.79 -24.14
N ASN A 164 7.16 6.51 -24.18
CA ASN A 164 6.26 6.97 -25.22
C ASN A 164 4.80 6.99 -24.74
N ARG A 165 3.93 7.58 -25.54
CA ARG A 165 2.49 7.71 -25.22
C ARG A 165 1.80 6.36 -25.02
N GLN A 166 2.12 5.37 -25.84
CA GLN A 166 1.49 4.06 -25.75
C GLN A 166 1.79 3.41 -24.39
N GLU A 167 3.04 3.50 -23.92
CA GLU A 167 3.44 3.01 -22.61
C GLU A 167 2.77 3.80 -21.47
N LEU A 168 2.76 5.13 -21.55
CA LEU A 168 2.06 5.98 -20.58
C LEU A 168 0.58 5.59 -20.45
N MET A 169 -0.13 5.48 -21.57
CA MET A 169 -1.55 5.12 -21.58
C MET A 169 -1.77 3.70 -21.05
N ALA A 170 -0.90 2.74 -21.40
CA ALA A 170 -1.00 1.38 -20.88
C ALA A 170 -0.81 1.31 -19.35
N TRP A 171 0.08 2.12 -18.78
CA TRP A 171 0.27 2.18 -17.32
C TRP A 171 -0.95 2.80 -16.63
N ILE A 172 -1.49 3.89 -17.18
CA ILE A 172 -2.72 4.53 -16.69
C ILE A 172 -3.88 3.54 -16.73
N ASP A 173 -4.13 2.90 -17.87
CA ASP A 173 -5.24 1.96 -18.06
C ASP A 173 -5.17 0.79 -17.09
N ARG A 174 -3.95 0.27 -16.84
CA ARG A 174 -3.73 -0.83 -15.90
C ARG A 174 -4.13 -0.45 -14.48
N GLU A 175 -3.57 0.64 -13.95
CA GLU A 175 -3.82 1.02 -12.55
C GLU A 175 -5.24 1.54 -12.35
N TRP A 176 -5.79 2.23 -13.36
CA TRP A 176 -7.19 2.62 -13.39
C TRP A 176 -8.12 1.41 -13.32
N THR A 177 -7.88 0.39 -14.16
CA THR A 177 -8.69 -0.85 -14.16
C THR A 177 -8.64 -1.53 -12.78
N SER A 178 -7.46 -1.60 -12.17
CA SER A 178 -7.29 -2.19 -10.84
C SER A 178 -8.03 -1.40 -9.75
N LEU A 179 -8.02 -0.07 -9.82
CA LEU A 179 -8.79 0.79 -8.92
C LEU A 179 -10.30 0.59 -9.11
N GLN A 180 -10.79 0.57 -10.36
CA GLN A 180 -12.20 0.33 -10.67
C GLN A 180 -12.70 -1.03 -10.16
N GLN A 181 -11.89 -2.07 -10.28
CA GLN A 181 -12.20 -3.40 -9.73
C GLN A 181 -12.33 -3.37 -8.20
N LEU A 182 -11.45 -2.65 -7.51
CA LEU A 182 -11.57 -2.46 -6.06
C LEU A 182 -12.85 -1.71 -5.69
N VAL A 183 -13.11 -0.57 -6.35
CA VAL A 183 -14.31 0.26 -6.13
C VAL A 183 -15.58 -0.57 -6.34
N SER A 184 -15.62 -1.37 -7.40
CA SER A 184 -16.74 -2.28 -7.70
C SER A 184 -16.95 -3.33 -6.61
N ARG A 185 -15.88 -3.98 -6.13
CA ARG A 185 -15.94 -5.00 -5.06
C ARG A 185 -16.38 -4.44 -3.72
N LEU A 186 -15.92 -3.24 -3.34
CA LEU A 186 -16.32 -2.59 -2.10
C LEU A 186 -17.82 -2.23 -2.14
N GLY A 187 -18.29 -1.73 -3.28
CA GLY A 187 -19.64 -1.21 -3.42
C GLY A 187 -19.86 0.09 -2.62
N THR A 188 -20.91 0.82 -2.96
CA THR A 188 -21.14 2.19 -2.44
C THR A 188 -21.30 2.25 -0.93
N GLN A 189 -21.83 1.20 -0.30
CA GLN A 189 -21.99 1.15 1.15
C GLN A 189 -20.64 1.10 1.88
N ARG A 190 -19.72 0.21 1.47
CA ARG A 190 -18.41 0.12 2.13
C ARG A 190 -17.54 1.33 1.82
N LEU A 191 -17.71 1.95 0.64
CA LEU A 191 -16.99 3.17 0.31
C LEU A 191 -17.26 4.32 1.29
N ALA A 192 -18.45 4.35 1.89
CA ALA A 192 -18.86 5.38 2.86
C ALA A 192 -18.57 5.01 4.32
N MET A 193 -17.98 3.84 4.60
CA MET A 193 -17.61 3.44 5.96
C MET A 193 -16.27 4.07 6.35
N ALA A 194 -16.24 4.73 7.50
CA ALA A 194 -15.04 5.34 8.03
C ALA A 194 -14.13 4.30 8.68
N ASP A 195 -12.82 4.48 8.50
CA ASP A 195 -11.77 3.77 9.22
C ASP A 195 -11.63 4.27 10.66
N ALA A 196 -10.64 3.73 11.40
CA ALA A 196 -10.38 4.11 12.78
C ALA A 196 -9.96 5.59 12.96
N ASN A 197 -9.52 6.26 11.89
CA ASN A 197 -9.09 7.65 11.85
C ASN A 197 -10.16 8.59 11.26
N GLY A 198 -11.34 8.06 10.90
CA GLY A 198 -12.45 8.83 10.36
C GLY A 198 -12.43 9.03 8.84
N TRP A 199 -11.48 8.43 8.12
CA TRP A 199 -11.41 8.50 6.65
C TRP A 199 -12.22 7.39 6.01
N THR A 200 -12.96 7.72 4.95
CA THR A 200 -13.68 6.73 4.15
C THR A 200 -12.94 6.45 2.85
N ALA A 201 -13.16 5.28 2.24
CA ALA A 201 -12.64 5.01 0.90
C ALA A 201 -13.10 6.08 -0.11
N LYS A 202 -14.33 6.57 0.04
CA LYS A 202 -14.87 7.68 -0.73
C LYS A 202 -13.98 8.92 -0.64
N ASP A 203 -13.46 9.27 0.54
CA ASP A 203 -12.62 10.46 0.70
C ASP A 203 -11.31 10.34 -0.09
N HIS A 204 -10.73 9.14 -0.14
CA HIS A 204 -9.59 8.85 -1.02
C HIS A 204 -9.95 8.98 -2.51
N LEU A 205 -11.10 8.46 -2.94
CA LEU A 205 -11.53 8.59 -4.34
C LEU A 205 -11.80 10.05 -4.73
N ALA A 206 -12.39 10.84 -3.83
CA ALA A 206 -12.61 12.27 -4.04
C ALA A 206 -11.29 13.04 -4.14
N HIS A 207 -10.32 12.68 -3.28
CA HIS A 207 -8.96 13.20 -3.36
C HIS A 207 -8.35 12.90 -4.74
N ILE A 208 -8.33 11.65 -5.19
CA ILE A 208 -7.80 11.27 -6.51
C ILE A 208 -8.44 12.10 -7.63
N ALA A 209 -9.77 12.16 -7.66
CA ALA A 209 -10.51 12.88 -8.71
C ALA A 209 -10.15 14.38 -8.76
N THR A 210 -9.98 15.01 -7.60
CA THR A 210 -9.65 16.44 -7.50
C THR A 210 -8.22 16.73 -7.96
N TRP A 211 -7.26 15.91 -7.52
CA TRP A 211 -5.86 16.04 -7.92
C TRP A 211 -5.66 15.79 -9.41
N GLU A 212 -6.33 14.77 -9.96
CA GLU A 212 -6.33 14.48 -11.38
C GLU A 212 -6.88 15.64 -12.22
N ARG A 213 -8.03 16.22 -11.85
CA ARG A 213 -8.54 17.42 -12.55
C ARG A 213 -7.63 18.62 -12.42
N SER A 214 -6.97 18.79 -11.28
CA SER A 214 -6.01 19.88 -11.09
C SER A 214 -4.84 19.76 -12.07
N MET A 215 -4.37 18.54 -12.35
CA MET A 215 -3.33 18.28 -13.35
C MET A 215 -3.82 18.72 -14.73
N VAL A 216 -5.02 18.32 -15.15
CA VAL A 216 -5.58 18.69 -16.46
C VAL A 216 -5.62 20.21 -16.63
N ARG A 217 -6.12 20.93 -15.61
CA ARG A 217 -6.19 22.41 -15.60
C ARG A 217 -4.81 23.06 -15.68
N ARG A 218 -3.82 22.51 -14.97
CA ARG A 218 -2.43 23.00 -15.00
C ARG A 218 -1.79 22.82 -16.37
N ILE A 219 -1.92 21.63 -16.95
CA ILE A 219 -1.26 21.29 -18.22
C ILE A 219 -1.94 21.99 -19.41
N LEU A 220 -3.26 21.99 -19.49
CA LEU A 220 -3.99 22.57 -20.64
C LEU A 220 -4.17 24.08 -20.54
N SER A 221 -4.51 24.58 -19.36
CA SER A 221 -4.95 25.97 -19.19
C SER A 221 -3.92 26.85 -18.49
N GLY A 222 -2.80 26.28 -18.01
CA GLY A 222 -1.76 27.03 -17.32
C GLY A 222 -2.21 27.63 -15.98
N VAL A 223 -3.24 27.05 -15.37
CA VAL A 223 -3.76 27.52 -14.08
C VAL A 223 -2.70 27.25 -13.00
N PRO A 224 -2.39 28.21 -12.09
CA PRO A 224 -1.45 27.99 -11.00
C PRO A 224 -1.82 26.82 -10.07
N TYR A 225 -0.85 26.31 -9.31
CA TYR A 225 -0.93 25.06 -8.57
C TYR A 225 -2.18 24.92 -7.68
N PHE A 226 -2.37 25.80 -6.70
CA PHE A 226 -3.52 25.73 -5.79
C PHE A 226 -4.80 26.27 -6.41
N ALA A 227 -4.70 27.25 -7.32
CA ALA A 227 -5.84 27.71 -8.10
C ALA A 227 -6.47 26.57 -8.93
N ALA A 228 -5.67 25.61 -9.41
CA ALA A 228 -6.16 24.45 -10.15
C ALA A 228 -6.96 23.46 -9.29
N LEU A 229 -6.85 23.52 -7.95
CA LEU A 229 -7.67 22.78 -6.99
C LEU A 229 -8.99 23.50 -6.65
N GLU A 230 -9.26 24.63 -7.30
CA GLU A 230 -10.45 25.46 -7.06
C GLU A 230 -10.58 25.91 -5.60
N ILE A 231 -9.46 26.17 -4.94
CA ILE A 231 -9.46 26.78 -3.61
C ILE A 231 -9.61 28.29 -3.80
N GLU A 232 -10.73 28.83 -3.32
CA GLU A 232 -11.00 30.28 -3.38
C GLU A 232 -9.92 31.06 -2.64
N ASP A 233 -9.45 32.15 -3.25
CA ASP A 233 -8.41 33.04 -2.71
C ASP A 233 -7.14 32.32 -2.21
N ALA A 234 -6.75 31.22 -2.87
CA ALA A 234 -5.54 30.48 -2.54
C ALA A 234 -4.29 31.36 -2.65
N ASP A 235 -3.58 31.50 -1.53
CA ASP A 235 -2.26 32.14 -1.48
C ASP A 235 -1.19 31.11 -1.88
N GLU A 236 -0.76 31.15 -3.13
CA GLU A 236 0.23 30.22 -3.71
C GLU A 236 1.57 30.21 -2.96
N ASP A 237 1.91 31.29 -2.25
CA ASP A 237 3.17 31.42 -1.52
C ASP A 237 3.07 30.89 -0.08
N ARG A 238 1.86 30.79 0.47
CA ARG A 238 1.63 30.41 1.88
C ARG A 238 0.95 29.06 2.06
N LEU A 239 -0.03 28.74 1.22
CA LEU A 239 -0.89 27.56 1.40
C LEU A 239 -0.06 26.28 1.29
N THR A 240 -0.11 25.42 2.29
CA THR A 240 0.58 24.12 2.28
C THR A 240 -0.28 23.04 1.64
N ILE A 241 0.35 21.93 1.21
CA ILE A 241 -0.38 20.76 0.71
C ILE A 241 -1.32 20.20 1.78
N ASP A 242 -0.90 20.19 3.05
CA ASP A 242 -1.72 19.71 4.15
C ASP A 242 -2.97 20.57 4.39
N GLU A 243 -2.80 21.90 4.38
CA GLU A 243 -3.93 22.83 4.47
C GLU A 243 -4.89 22.68 3.27
N ALA A 244 -4.35 22.53 2.05
CA ALA A 244 -5.16 22.28 0.86
C ALA A 244 -5.94 20.96 0.97
N ASN A 245 -5.28 19.87 1.39
CA ASN A 245 -5.92 18.57 1.60
C ASN A 245 -7.04 18.66 2.65
N ALA A 246 -6.85 19.42 3.73
CA ALA A 246 -7.88 19.63 4.74
C ALA A 246 -9.11 20.37 4.18
N ILE A 247 -8.90 21.39 3.34
CA ILE A 247 -9.99 22.13 2.66
C ILE A 247 -10.76 21.17 1.73
N LEU A 248 -10.04 20.39 0.92
CA LEU A 248 -10.64 19.45 -0.02
C LEU A 248 -11.40 18.33 0.70
N PHE A 249 -10.86 17.80 1.78
CA PHE A 249 -11.53 16.82 2.62
C PHE A 249 -12.89 17.36 3.13
N GLN A 250 -12.90 18.60 3.67
CA GLN A 250 -14.14 19.22 4.13
C GLN A 250 -15.15 19.43 2.99
N ARG A 251 -14.69 19.83 1.81
CA ARG A 251 -15.53 20.05 0.62
C ARG A 251 -16.29 18.78 0.22
N HIS A 252 -15.62 17.63 0.24
CA HIS A 252 -16.21 16.36 -0.20
C HIS A 252 -16.88 15.54 0.94
N GLN A 253 -16.87 16.04 2.17
CA GLN A 253 -17.33 15.29 3.34
C GLN A 253 -18.80 14.86 3.22
N THR A 254 -19.65 15.70 2.65
CA THR A 254 -21.10 15.45 2.54
C THR A 254 -21.51 14.84 1.19
N GLU A 255 -20.56 14.66 0.27
CA GLU A 255 -20.85 14.09 -1.05
C GLU A 255 -21.21 12.60 -0.95
N ALA A 256 -22.18 12.18 -1.75
CA ALA A 256 -22.56 10.77 -1.85
C ALA A 256 -21.46 9.98 -2.56
N ALA A 257 -21.19 8.75 -2.12
CA ALA A 257 -20.18 7.88 -2.74
C ALA A 257 -20.41 7.67 -4.25
N THR A 258 -21.66 7.61 -4.70
CA THR A 258 -22.01 7.51 -6.12
C THR A 258 -21.59 8.74 -6.93
N ALA A 259 -21.74 9.94 -6.36
CA ALA A 259 -21.33 11.18 -7.00
C ALA A 259 -19.80 11.27 -7.08
N VAL A 260 -19.10 10.84 -6.03
CA VAL A 260 -17.62 10.79 -6.01
C VAL A 260 -17.09 9.81 -7.05
N VAL A 261 -17.68 8.61 -7.17
CA VAL A 261 -17.27 7.64 -8.20
C VAL A 261 -17.49 8.20 -9.61
N ALA A 262 -18.65 8.80 -9.88
CA ALA A 262 -18.91 9.44 -11.18
C ALA A 262 -17.95 10.61 -11.46
N SER A 263 -17.60 11.37 -10.42
CA SER A 263 -16.62 12.45 -10.49
C SER A 263 -15.23 11.93 -10.84
N LEU A 264 -14.81 10.81 -10.25
CA LEU A 264 -13.54 10.15 -10.55
C LEU A 264 -13.50 9.62 -11.99
N GLU A 265 -14.57 8.96 -12.46
CA GLU A 265 -14.67 8.48 -13.85
C GLU A 265 -14.59 9.63 -14.87
N ALA A 266 -15.25 10.74 -14.59
CA ALA A 266 -15.17 11.92 -15.44
C ALA A 266 -13.77 12.56 -15.44
N ALA A 267 -13.11 12.64 -14.28
CA ALA A 267 -11.73 13.13 -14.19
C ALA A 267 -10.77 12.27 -15.02
N HIS A 268 -10.90 10.95 -14.93
CA HIS A 268 -10.13 10.01 -15.74
C HIS A 268 -10.36 10.21 -17.25
N GLN A 269 -11.62 10.36 -17.68
CA GLN A 269 -11.92 10.59 -19.09
C GLN A 269 -11.32 11.92 -19.59
N GLU A 270 -11.42 13.00 -18.81
CA GLU A 270 -10.80 14.30 -19.12
C GLU A 270 -9.28 14.16 -19.29
N THR A 271 -8.62 13.39 -18.43
CA THR A 271 -7.19 13.06 -18.53
C THR A 271 -6.87 12.31 -19.83
N MET A 272 -7.64 11.28 -20.16
CA MET A 272 -7.39 10.47 -21.37
C MET A 272 -7.60 11.28 -22.65
N ASP A 273 -8.58 12.18 -22.68
CA ASP A 273 -8.81 13.11 -23.79
C ASP A 273 -7.66 14.12 -23.93
N MET A 274 -7.18 14.67 -22.80
CA MET A 274 -6.01 15.53 -22.75
C MET A 274 -4.77 14.81 -23.29
N LEU A 275 -4.49 13.60 -22.79
CA LEU A 275 -3.31 12.83 -23.19
C LEU A 275 -3.40 12.36 -24.64
N SER A 276 -4.59 12.16 -25.19
CA SER A 276 -4.73 11.78 -26.60
C SER A 276 -4.48 12.96 -27.56
N SER A 277 -4.75 14.19 -27.12
CA SER A 277 -4.68 15.40 -27.95
C SER A 277 -3.36 16.18 -27.83
N LEU A 278 -2.69 16.13 -26.68
CA LEU A 278 -1.44 16.86 -26.45
C LEU A 278 -0.25 16.26 -27.21
N PRO A 279 0.58 17.07 -27.90
CA PRO A 279 1.85 16.61 -28.47
C PRO A 279 2.75 15.95 -27.42
N TRP A 280 3.47 14.89 -27.78
CA TRP A 280 4.29 14.12 -26.83
C TRP A 280 5.41 14.99 -26.24
N GLU A 281 5.99 15.84 -27.07
CA GLU A 281 7.06 16.77 -26.73
C GLU A 281 6.62 17.79 -25.66
N ARG A 282 5.32 18.08 -25.56
CA ARG A 282 4.79 18.93 -24.48
C ARG A 282 4.79 18.23 -23.12
N LEU A 283 4.63 16.91 -23.11
CA LEU A 283 4.72 16.11 -21.88
C LEU A 283 6.17 15.91 -21.46
N GLU A 284 7.10 15.80 -22.42
CA GLU A 284 8.54 15.69 -22.14
C GLU A 284 9.17 17.00 -21.67
N ALA A 285 8.60 18.13 -22.09
CA ALA A 285 9.11 19.45 -21.71
C ALA A 285 8.93 19.73 -20.20
N PRO A 286 9.88 20.44 -19.57
CA PRO A 286 9.72 20.94 -18.21
C PRO A 286 8.50 21.85 -18.08
N LEU A 287 7.78 21.71 -16.96
CA LEU A 287 6.68 22.59 -16.63
C LEU A 287 7.19 23.97 -16.18
N ALA A 288 6.35 24.99 -16.38
CA ALA A 288 6.61 26.31 -15.82
C ALA A 288 6.47 26.28 -14.28
N ALA A 289 7.27 27.10 -13.58
CA ALA A 289 7.36 27.06 -12.11
C ALA A 289 6.01 27.27 -11.38
N HIS A 290 5.08 28.04 -11.95
CA HIS A 290 3.76 28.28 -11.35
C HIS A 290 2.81 27.07 -11.43
N LEU A 291 3.16 26.03 -12.19
CA LEU A 291 2.36 24.80 -12.35
C LEU A 291 2.77 23.69 -11.38
N VAL A 292 3.89 23.85 -10.69
CA VAL A 292 4.46 22.87 -9.75
C VAL A 292 4.44 23.44 -8.33
N TYR A 293 4.51 22.56 -7.33
CA TYR A 293 4.51 23.01 -5.95
C TYR A 293 5.82 23.74 -5.64
N ARG A 294 5.74 24.89 -4.96
CA ARG A 294 6.91 25.77 -4.72
C ARG A 294 8.10 25.12 -4.00
N GLU A 295 7.88 24.04 -3.24
CA GLU A 295 8.95 23.31 -2.55
C GLU A 295 9.67 22.29 -3.45
N GLU A 296 9.18 22.07 -4.67
CA GLU A 296 9.87 21.25 -5.67
C GLU A 296 11.09 21.99 -6.21
N LYS A 297 12.28 21.46 -5.89
CA LYS A 297 13.57 22.13 -6.14
C LYS A 297 14.05 22.07 -7.58
N GLU A 298 13.48 21.20 -8.41
CA GLU A 298 13.94 20.93 -9.77
C GLU A 298 12.78 20.97 -10.78
N PRO A 299 12.99 21.53 -11.99
CA PRO A 299 12.00 21.48 -13.04
C PRO A 299 11.62 20.03 -13.38
N ARG A 300 10.35 19.69 -13.23
CA ARG A 300 9.81 18.38 -13.58
C ARG A 300 9.20 18.40 -14.99
N PRO A 301 9.39 17.36 -15.81
CA PRO A 301 8.67 17.23 -17.07
C PRO A 301 7.17 17.08 -16.82
N GLY A 302 6.33 17.46 -17.79
CA GLY A 302 4.88 17.22 -17.73
C GLY A 302 4.52 15.76 -17.42
N LEU A 303 5.32 14.80 -17.93
CA LEU A 303 5.18 13.37 -17.64
C LEU A 303 5.24 13.03 -16.15
N TRP A 304 6.06 13.74 -15.37
CA TRP A 304 6.12 13.53 -13.93
C TRP A 304 4.83 13.94 -13.25
N LEU A 305 4.25 15.08 -13.68
CA LEU A 305 2.97 15.52 -13.15
C LEU A 305 1.85 14.55 -13.53
N VAL A 306 1.87 14.03 -14.76
CA VAL A 306 0.94 12.99 -15.20
C VAL A 306 1.06 11.74 -14.35
N ALA A 307 2.28 11.24 -14.13
CA ALA A 307 2.54 10.09 -13.26
C ALA A 307 1.94 10.28 -11.87
N ALA A 308 2.28 11.39 -11.23
CA ALA A 308 1.90 11.72 -9.86
C ALA A 308 0.40 11.94 -9.63
N ASN A 309 -0.41 12.06 -10.69
CA ASN A 309 -1.87 12.26 -10.61
C ASN A 309 -2.67 11.19 -11.39
N THR A 310 -2.00 10.14 -11.89
CA THR A 310 -2.65 9.04 -12.61
C THR A 310 -2.15 7.70 -12.08
N TYR A 311 -1.39 6.91 -12.85
CA TYR A 311 -1.03 5.53 -12.51
C TYR A 311 -0.31 5.39 -11.15
N ASP A 312 0.59 6.30 -10.78
CA ASP A 312 1.28 6.22 -9.49
C ASP A 312 0.32 6.57 -8.33
N HIS A 313 -0.56 7.56 -8.55
CA HIS A 313 -1.57 7.99 -7.59
C HIS A 313 -2.65 6.92 -7.37
N TYR A 314 -3.12 6.32 -8.46
CA TYR A 314 -4.06 5.21 -8.45
C TYR A 314 -3.44 4.02 -7.73
N LEU A 315 -2.21 3.63 -8.07
CA LEU A 315 -1.50 2.53 -7.42
C LEU A 315 -1.39 2.79 -5.91
N GLU A 316 -0.90 3.97 -5.52
CA GLU A 316 -0.74 4.33 -4.10
C GLU A 316 -2.03 4.15 -3.29
N HIS A 317 -3.11 4.79 -3.74
CA HIS A 317 -4.37 4.70 -3.01
C HIS A 317 -5.01 3.32 -3.11
N ASN A 318 -4.90 2.63 -4.24
CA ASN A 318 -5.42 1.28 -4.40
C ASN A 318 -4.74 0.29 -3.44
N LEU A 319 -3.41 0.35 -3.29
CA LEU A 319 -2.67 -0.48 -2.33
C LEU A 319 -3.04 -0.12 -0.88
N TRP A 320 -3.17 1.18 -0.57
CA TRP A 320 -3.60 1.62 0.76
C TRP A 320 -5.03 1.12 1.10
N LEU A 321 -5.98 1.32 0.19
CA LEU A 321 -7.38 0.92 0.39
C LEU A 321 -7.51 -0.59 0.59
N ARG A 322 -6.74 -1.41 -0.16
CA ARG A 322 -6.71 -2.87 -0.01
C ARG A 322 -6.22 -3.31 1.35
N THR A 323 -5.19 -2.66 1.87
CA THR A 323 -4.57 -3.07 3.15
C THR A 323 -5.33 -2.56 4.36
N GLN A 324 -6.13 -1.50 4.24
CA GLN A 324 -6.88 -0.93 5.36
C GLN A 324 -8.36 -1.35 5.41
N LEU A 325 -8.98 -1.70 4.28
CA LEU A 325 -10.44 -1.90 4.19
C LEU A 325 -10.90 -3.34 3.90
N LEU A 326 -9.98 -4.24 3.57
CA LEU A 326 -10.26 -5.66 3.26
C LEU A 326 -9.56 -6.58 4.27
#